data_AF-A0A7R9QZX6-F1
#
_entry.id   AF-A0A7R9QZX6-F1
#
_cell.length_a   1.000
_cell.length_b   1.000
_cell.length_c   1.000
_cell.angle_alpha   90.00
_cell.angle_beta   90.00
_cell.angle_gamma   90.00
#
_symmetry.space_group_name_H-M   'P 1'
#
loop_
_entity.id
_entity.type
_entity.pdbx_description
1 polymer ?
#
loop_
_entity_poly.entity_id
_entity_poly.type
_entity_poly.pdbx_seq_one_letter_code
_entity_poly.pdbx_strand_id
1 'polypeptide(L)'
;MVAYYISKRYSLLELDYWQNQGVRTGKVSQWARYTKQWYDWEQELCRKNGKLFGIYETTKPVLYLSDPELIREVLVKDFHDFRTGADPLSDNM
;
A
#
# COMPACT_ATOMS: atom_id res chain seq x y z
N MET A 1 13.91 -15.21 13.96
CA MET A 1 14.46 -13.90 14.42
C MET A 1 14.01 -12.73 13.54
N VAL A 2 14.00 -12.85 12.20
CA VAL A 2 13.63 -11.76 11.29
C VAL A 2 12.17 -11.29 11.44
N ALA A 3 11.21 -12.22 11.51
CA ALA A 3 9.79 -11.90 11.67
C ALA A 3 9.47 -11.12 12.97
N TYR A 4 10.19 -11.42 14.05
CA TYR A 4 10.08 -10.70 15.33
C TYR A 4 10.62 -9.28 15.22
N TYR A 5 11.77 -9.09 14.55
CA TYR A 5 12.35 -7.77 14.33
C TYR A 5 11.47 -6.88 13.45
N ILE A 6 10.92 -7.45 12.38
CA ILE A 6 9.92 -6.82 11.51
C ILE A 6 8.72 -6.40 12.37
N SER A 7 8.08 -7.33 13.09
CA SER A 7 6.92 -7.00 13.91
C SER A 7 7.21 -5.92 14.98
N LYS A 8 8.35 -6.00 15.66
CA LYS A 8 8.74 -5.04 16.70
C LYS A 8 9.05 -3.65 16.11
N ARG A 9 9.62 -3.58 14.91
CA ARG A 9 9.81 -2.32 14.16
C ARG A 9 8.48 -1.67 13.78
N TYR A 10 7.47 -2.47 13.40
CA TYR A 10 6.16 -1.93 12.98
C TYR A 10 5.37 -1.35 14.15
N SER A 11 5.55 -1.90 15.36
CA SER A 11 4.97 -1.32 16.57
C SER A 11 5.65 -0.03 17.03
N LEU A 12 6.92 0.18 16.65
CA LEU A 12 7.71 1.36 17.01
C LEU A 12 7.65 2.48 15.97
N LEU A 13 7.29 2.16 14.72
CA LEU A 13 6.92 3.15 13.73
C LEU A 13 5.48 3.57 14.02
N GLU A 14 5.30 4.81 14.43
CA GLU A 14 3.98 5.46 14.45
C GLU A 14 3.48 5.48 12.99
N LEU A 15 2.78 4.43 12.57
CA LEU A 15 2.23 4.28 11.22
C LEU A 15 0.96 5.15 11.06
N ASP A 16 1.06 6.40 11.49
CA ASP A 16 0.01 7.41 11.54
C ASP A 16 -0.11 8.19 10.23
N TYR A 17 0.84 8.04 9.29
CA TYR A 17 0.87 8.77 8.02
C TYR A 17 -0.49 8.81 7.32
N TRP A 18 -1.14 7.65 7.12
CA TRP A 18 -2.47 7.63 6.50
C TRP A 18 -3.56 8.29 7.36
N GLN A 19 -3.48 8.20 8.69
CA GLN A 19 -4.42 8.88 9.59
C GLN A 19 -4.27 10.40 9.50
N ASN A 20 -3.03 10.89 9.43
CA ASN A 20 -2.71 12.31 9.27
C ASN A 20 -3.16 12.86 7.90
N GLN A 21 -3.20 12.01 6.86
CA GLN A 21 -3.72 12.36 5.54
C GLN A 21 -5.25 12.22 5.42
N GLY A 22 -5.94 11.84 6.50
CA GLY A 22 -7.39 11.59 6.49
C GLY A 22 -7.80 10.33 5.71
N VAL A 23 -6.86 9.45 5.39
CA VAL A 23 -7.10 8.19 4.67
C VAL A 23 -7.32 7.07 5.67
N ARG A 24 -8.35 6.25 5.41
CA ARG A 24 -8.62 5.08 6.24
C ARG A 24 -7.49 4.06 6.11
N THR A 25 -6.87 3.71 7.23
CA THR A 25 -5.86 2.65 7.26
C THR A 25 -6.54 1.28 7.21
N GLY A 26 -6.28 0.52 6.14
CA GLY A 26 -6.72 -0.87 6.01
C GLY A 26 -5.91 -1.77 6.94
N LYS A 27 -6.54 -2.26 8.01
CA LYS A 27 -5.89 -3.19 8.95
C LYS A 27 -5.95 -4.60 8.34
N VAL A 28 -4.85 -5.03 7.71
CA VAL A 28 -4.70 -6.37 7.14
C VAL A 28 -3.45 -7.04 7.68
N SER A 29 -3.54 -8.36 7.87
CA SER A 29 -2.34 -9.17 8.10
C SER A 29 -1.52 -9.21 6.81
N GLN A 30 -0.38 -8.50 6.81
CA GLN A 30 0.60 -8.56 5.70
C GLN A 30 1.10 -10.00 5.47
N TRP A 31 1.07 -10.85 6.51
CA TRP A 31 1.40 -12.27 6.38
C TRP A 31 0.46 -13.03 5.45
N ALA A 32 -0.80 -12.59 5.34
CA ALA A 32 -1.77 -13.22 4.45
C ALA A 32 -1.36 -13.12 2.96
N ARG A 33 -0.50 -12.15 2.61
CA ARG A 33 0.10 -12.03 1.27
C ARG A 33 1.03 -13.21 0.93
N TYR A 34 1.65 -13.83 1.93
CA TYR A 34 2.57 -14.96 1.73
C TYR A 34 1.87 -16.32 1.79
N THR A 35 0.64 -16.38 2.30
CA THR A 35 -0.10 -17.63 2.48
C THR A 35 -1.27 -17.80 1.53
N LYS A 36 -1.76 -16.71 0.92
CA LYS A 36 -2.84 -16.73 -0.07
C LYS A 36 -2.32 -16.34 -1.44
N GLN A 37 -3.05 -16.76 -2.49
CA GLN A 37 -2.83 -16.24 -3.83
C GLN A 37 -3.14 -14.74 -3.85
N TRP A 38 -2.33 -13.98 -4.58
CA TRP A 38 -2.37 -12.52 -4.60
C TRP A 38 -3.75 -11.95 -4.93
N TYR A 39 -4.38 -12.50 -5.96
CA TYR A 39 -5.66 -12.05 -6.46
C TYR A 39 -6.80 -12.18 -5.43
N ASP A 40 -6.81 -13.28 -4.67
CA ASP A 40 -7.80 -13.51 -3.62
C ASP A 40 -7.57 -12.57 -2.43
N TRP A 41 -6.30 -12.29 -2.12
CA TRP A 41 -5.94 -11.38 -1.04
C TRP A 41 -6.35 -9.93 -1.34
N GLU A 42 -6.09 -9.45 -2.57
CA GLU A 42 -6.49 -8.10 -2.99
C GLU A 42 -8.01 -7.94 -3.03
N GLN A 43 -8.74 -8.93 -3.54
CA GLN A 43 -10.21 -8.89 -3.52
C GLN A 43 -10.76 -8.83 -2.10
N GLU A 44 -10.22 -9.62 -1.18
CA GLU A 44 -10.65 -9.60 0.22
C GLU A 44 -10.37 -8.25 0.87
N LEU A 45 -9.23 -7.64 0.55
CA LEU A 45 -8.84 -6.32 0.99
C LEU A 45 -9.76 -5.22 0.51
N CYS A 46 -10.02 -5.16 -0.80
CA CYS A 46 -10.91 -4.20 -1.41
C CYS A 46 -12.34 -4.36 -0.85
N ARG A 47 -12.79 -5.60 -0.66
CA ARG A 47 -14.11 -5.89 -0.08
C ARG A 47 -14.25 -5.42 1.36
N LYS A 48 -13.19 -5.51 2.17
CA LYS A 48 -13.24 -5.14 3.61
C LYS A 48 -13.05 -3.65 3.84
N ASN A 49 -12.15 -3.02 3.09
CA ASN A 49 -11.72 -1.64 3.36
C ASN A 49 -12.40 -0.61 2.45
N GLY A 50 -12.96 -1.05 1.32
CA GLY A 50 -13.73 -0.22 0.39
C GLY A 50 -12.91 0.31 -0.78
N LYS A 51 -13.35 1.48 -1.28
CA LYS A 51 -12.91 2.09 -2.54
C LYS A 51 -11.49 2.68 -2.50
N LEU A 52 -11.11 3.23 -1.35
CA LEU A 52 -9.85 3.93 -1.12
C LEU A 52 -9.37 3.62 0.30
N PHE A 53 -8.17 3.06 0.44
CA PHE A 53 -7.57 2.81 1.75
C PHE A 53 -6.06 2.75 1.67
N GLY A 54 -5.39 3.14 2.74
CA GLY A 54 -3.95 3.06 2.88
C GLY A 54 -3.53 1.80 3.62
N ILE A 55 -2.51 1.10 3.14
CA ILE A 55 -1.82 0.04 3.87
C ILE A 55 -0.34 0.40 4.05
N TYR A 56 0.37 -0.42 4.81
CA TYR A 56 1.82 -0.32 4.94
C TYR A 56 2.48 -1.61 4.48
N GLU A 57 3.25 -1.52 3.40
CA GLU A 57 4.16 -2.57 2.99
C GLU A 57 5.50 -2.38 3.69
N THR A 58 5.69 -3.11 4.78
CA THR A 58 6.86 -2.98 5.64
C THR A 58 6.94 -1.64 6.35
N THR A 59 7.47 -0.64 5.68
CA THR A 59 7.56 0.73 6.18
C THR A 59 7.07 1.73 5.14
N LYS A 60 6.73 1.25 3.94
CA LYS A 60 6.30 2.08 2.83
C LYS A 60 4.78 2.23 2.90
N PRO A 61 4.23 3.45 3.02
CA PRO A 61 2.81 3.67 2.87
C PRO A 61 2.42 3.37 1.41
N VAL A 62 1.41 2.52 1.21
CA VAL A 62 0.87 2.16 -0.11
C VAL A 62 -0.61 2.49 -0.13
N LEU A 63 -1.05 3.23 -1.15
CA LEU A 63 -2.45 3.58 -1.35
C LEU A 63 -3.10 2.56 -2.29
N TYR A 64 -4.22 1.98 -1.86
CA TYR A 64 -5.03 1.09 -2.68
C TYR A 64 -6.24 1.84 -3.24
N LEU A 65 -6.42 1.71 -4.55
CA LEU A 65 -7.54 2.25 -5.31
C LEU A 65 -8.29 1.06 -5.92
N SER A 66 -9.56 0.90 -5.57
CA SER A 66 -10.43 -0.13 -6.16
C SER A 66 -11.57 0.43 -6.99
N ASP A 67 -11.76 1.75 -6.98
CA ASP A 67 -12.76 2.42 -7.80
C ASP A 67 -12.19 2.80 -9.19
N PRO A 68 -12.80 2.36 -10.31
CA PRO A 68 -12.34 2.69 -11.65
C PRO A 68 -12.27 4.18 -11.96
N GLU A 69 -13.16 4.99 -11.36
CA GLU A 69 -13.15 6.45 -11.57
C GLU A 69 -11.89 7.06 -10.92
N LEU A 70 -11.59 6.68 -9.68
CA LEU A 70 -10.38 7.13 -8.98
C LEU A 70 -9.10 6.66 -9.67
N ILE A 71 -9.07 5.41 -10.13
CA ILE A 71 -7.96 4.86 -10.91
C ILE A 71 -7.76 5.69 -12.18
N ARG A 72 -8.84 6.04 -12.88
CA ARG A 72 -8.78 6.88 -14.08
C ARG A 72 -8.25 8.28 -13.76
N GLU A 73 -8.65 8.89 -12.66
CA GLU A 73 -8.13 10.21 -12.28
C GLU A 73 -6.62 10.16 -12.05
N VAL A 74 -6.15 9.19 -11.25
CA VAL A 74 -4.74 9.03 -10.93
C VAL A 74 -3.89 8.66 -12.16
N LEU A 75 -4.35 7.72 -12.98
CA LEU A 75 -3.57 7.20 -14.10
C LEU A 75 -3.67 8.03 -15.38
N VAL A 76 -4.66 8.92 -15.50
CA VAL A 76 -4.86 9.74 -16.70
C VAL A 76 -4.67 11.22 -16.42
N LYS A 77 -5.33 11.76 -15.38
CA LYS A 77 -5.29 13.20 -15.10
C LYS A 77 -4.01 13.57 -14.38
N ASP A 78 -3.68 12.85 -13.32
CA ASP A 78 -2.62 13.22 -12.38
C ASP A 78 -1.35 12.37 -12.56
N PHE A 79 -1.24 11.62 -13.65
CA PHE A 79 -0.13 10.68 -13.88
C PHE A 79 1.25 11.33 -13.73
N HIS A 80 1.38 12.62 -14.04
CA HIS A 80 2.62 13.37 -13.92
C HIS A 80 3.14 13.44 -12.47
N ASP A 81 2.24 13.47 -11.50
CA ASP A 81 2.55 13.52 -10.06
C ASP A 81 2.86 12.13 -9.51
N PHE A 82 2.39 11.08 -10.18
CA PHE A 82 2.61 9.66 -9.83
C PHE A 82 3.72 9.00 -10.65
N ARG A 83 4.73 9.74 -11.10
CA ARG A 83 5.88 9.12 -11.76
C ARG A 83 6.56 8.16 -10.79
N THR A 84 6.73 6.92 -11.23
CA THR A 84 7.68 5.98 -10.63
C THR A 84 9.01 6.69 -10.51
N GLY A 85 9.43 7.01 -9.29
CA GLY A 85 10.70 7.71 -9.04
C GLY A 85 11.81 6.99 -9.81
N ALA A 86 12.60 7.77 -10.56
CA ALA A 86 13.73 7.26 -11.33
C ALA A 86 14.50 6.26 -10.47
N ASP A 87 14.53 4.99 -10.89
CA ASP A 87 15.35 3.99 -10.25
C ASP A 87 16.81 4.47 -10.44
N PRO A 88 17.57 4.78 -9.37
CA PRO A 88 18.96 5.18 -9.52
C PRO A 88 19.83 4.09 -10.17
N LEU A 89 19.29 2.88 -10.38
CA LEU A 89 19.93 1.78 -11.09
C LEU A 89 19.52 1.67 -12.57
N SER A 90 18.49 2.39 -13.05
CA SER A 90 18.07 2.32 -14.46
C SER A 90 18.97 3.15 -15.39
N ASP A 91 19.78 4.06 -14.86
CA ASP A 91 20.65 4.94 -15.64
C ASP A 91 21.98 4.26 -16.06
N ASN A 92 22.19 3.01 -15.64
CA ASN A 92 23.40 2.21 -15.91
C ASN A 92 23.14 0.95 -16.77
N MET A 93 22.04 0.92 -17.54
CA MET A 93 21.68 -0.21 -18.42
C MET A 93 21.59 0.19 -19.89
#